data_AF-A0A2T1CCX4-F1
#
_entry.id   AF-A0A2T1CCX4-F1
#
_cell.length_a   1.000
_cell.length_b   1.000
_cell.length_c   1.000
_cell.angle_alpha   90.00
_cell.angle_beta   90.00
_cell.angle_gamma   90.00
#
_symmetry.space_group_name_H-M   'P 1'
#
loop_
_entity.id
_entity.type
_entity.pdbx_description
1 polymer ?
#
loop_
_entity_poly.entity_id
_entity_poly.type
_entity_poly.pdbx_seq_one_letter_code
_entity_poly.pdbx_strand_id
1 'polypeptide(L)'
;MLDFRASGVLLHPTSLPSRFGIGDLGENAYRFVDFLANSDQQIWQILPIGPTGYGNSPYLSYSALAGNPLLISPAVLQQQDLLTWEDLQHLPDFPLDRVDFERVIEIKMPLLRKASDRFQEIASDEEKGKFQSFCNRHNDWLSDYALFMSLKEAHHSSSWNQWAADISARQPQAMVEWAAKLADDLLFHKFVQYQFFYQWQNLKQYANEQGIKLFGDIPIYVAHDSVDVWAHRQIFQLDPDTGEATLIAGVPPDYFSETGQLWGNPVYNWQELEKTDFKWWIRRVEAILEYVDIVRIDHFRGLQAYWAVPHGETTAIKGTWLNAPGDKFFQRLEKQLGKLPIVAEDLGVITPEVEALRDKFSFPGMKILQFAFDGDRANGFLPYNYTDRNCIVYTGTHDNDTTLGWFNERSPEEKVQVIDYLGCIGNDGIHWAMIRLALGSVG
;
A
#
# COMPACT_ATOMS: atom_id res chain seq x y z
N MET A 1 20.64 -0.63 3.54
CA MET A 1 19.44 0.17 3.91
C MET A 1 19.34 0.26 5.43
N LEU A 2 19.56 -0.84 6.12
CA LEU A 2 20.07 -0.85 7.48
C LEU A 2 21.44 -1.53 7.44
N ASP A 3 22.42 -0.98 8.15
CA ASP A 3 23.76 -1.56 8.25
C ASP A 3 23.92 -2.30 9.60
N PHE A 4 22.81 -2.58 10.28
CA PHE A 4 22.69 -3.20 11.60
C PHE A 4 21.41 -4.03 11.69
N ARG A 5 21.35 -4.95 12.66
CA ARG A 5 20.16 -5.77 12.95
C ARG A 5 19.07 -4.93 13.60
N ALA A 6 17.85 -5.03 13.08
CA ALA A 6 16.69 -4.35 13.61
C ALA A 6 15.50 -5.30 13.69
N SER A 7 14.54 -5.01 14.56
CA SER A 7 13.24 -5.67 14.59
C SER A 7 12.12 -4.65 14.52
N GLY A 8 10.94 -5.12 14.12
CA GLY A 8 9.76 -4.29 13.99
C GLY A 8 8.47 -5.08 14.02
N VAL A 9 7.36 -4.35 13.95
CA VAL A 9 6.01 -4.90 13.95
C VAL A 9 5.28 -4.49 12.68
N LEU A 10 4.65 -5.45 12.03
CA LEU A 10 3.67 -5.22 10.96
C LEU A 10 2.30 -4.97 11.60
N LEU A 11 1.79 -3.74 11.47
CA LEU A 11 0.45 -3.37 11.93
C LEU A 11 -0.08 -2.23 11.05
N HIS A 12 -1.13 -2.48 10.25
CA HIS A 12 -1.71 -1.41 9.46
C HIS A 12 -2.50 -0.43 10.36
N PRO A 13 -2.48 0.90 10.10
CA PRO A 13 -3.14 1.88 10.98
C PRO A 13 -4.64 1.64 11.18
N THR A 14 -5.33 1.01 10.22
CA THR A 14 -6.76 0.66 10.36
C THR A 14 -7.04 -0.30 11.50
N SER A 15 -6.04 -1.09 11.92
CA SER A 15 -6.11 -2.06 13.01
C SER A 15 -5.85 -1.45 14.38
N LEU A 16 -5.46 -0.18 14.46
CA LEU A 16 -5.32 0.51 15.74
C LEU A 16 -6.70 0.67 16.40
N PRO A 17 -6.79 0.56 17.74
CA PRO A 17 -8.05 0.78 18.42
C PRO A 17 -8.50 2.22 18.21
N SER A 18 -9.78 2.43 17.91
CA SER A 18 -10.36 3.76 17.79
C SER A 18 -11.86 3.74 18.08
N ARG A 19 -12.35 4.80 18.73
CA ARG A 19 -13.79 5.02 18.94
C ARG A 19 -14.53 5.41 17.65
N PHE A 20 -13.81 5.66 16.56
CA PHE A 20 -14.36 6.10 15.28
C PHE A 20 -14.53 4.94 14.27
N GLY A 21 -14.53 3.68 14.76
CA GLY A 21 -14.84 2.47 13.99
C GLY A 21 -13.70 1.91 13.13
N ILE A 22 -12.65 2.70 12.91
CA ILE A 22 -11.42 2.31 12.23
C ILE A 22 -10.25 3.02 12.90
N GLY A 23 -9.10 2.35 13.00
CA GLY A 23 -7.88 3.00 13.47
C GLY A 23 -7.51 4.20 12.58
N ASP A 24 -6.96 5.24 13.21
CA ASP A 24 -6.69 6.54 12.59
C ASP A 24 -5.37 7.15 13.07
N LEU A 25 -4.97 8.27 12.48
CA LEU A 25 -3.70 8.97 12.74
C LEU A 25 -3.73 9.86 14.00
N GLY A 26 -4.62 9.54 14.94
CA GLY A 26 -4.75 10.20 16.23
C GLY A 26 -3.97 9.51 17.35
N GLU A 27 -4.40 9.74 18.59
CA GLU A 27 -3.71 9.35 19.83
C GLU A 27 -3.18 7.90 19.83
N ASN A 28 -3.96 6.92 19.37
CA ASN A 28 -3.55 5.52 19.44
C ASN A 28 -2.42 5.17 18.47
N ALA A 29 -2.21 5.94 17.40
CA ALA A 29 -1.03 5.80 16.55
C ALA A 29 0.24 6.25 17.28
N TYR A 30 0.19 7.36 18.01
CA TYR A 30 1.31 7.85 18.83
C TYR A 30 1.61 6.89 20.00
N ARG A 31 0.57 6.39 20.67
CA ARG A 31 0.73 5.36 21.71
C ARG A 31 1.35 4.07 21.18
N PHE A 32 1.07 3.71 19.92
CA PHE A 32 1.69 2.56 19.29
C PHE A 32 3.18 2.81 18.99
N VAL A 33 3.54 4.01 18.53
CA VAL A 33 4.96 4.42 18.42
C VAL A 33 5.66 4.33 19.78
N ASP A 34 5.04 4.83 20.85
CA ASP A 34 5.59 4.72 22.21
C ASP A 34 5.78 3.27 22.64
N PHE A 35 4.81 2.40 22.33
CA PHE A 35 4.91 0.97 22.60
C PHE A 35 6.09 0.33 21.85
N LEU A 36 6.30 0.67 20.58
CA LEU A 36 7.43 0.18 19.79
C LEU A 36 8.75 0.63 20.40
N ALA A 37 8.89 1.92 20.71
CA ALA A 37 10.09 2.47 21.32
C ALA A 37 10.39 1.84 22.70
N ASN A 38 9.37 1.68 23.55
CA ASN A 38 9.51 1.04 24.87
C ASN A 38 9.79 -0.48 24.80
N SER A 39 9.59 -1.09 23.63
CA SER A 39 9.85 -2.52 23.38
C SER A 39 11.11 -2.74 22.53
N ASP A 40 11.97 -1.72 22.41
CA ASP A 40 13.20 -1.69 21.60
C ASP A 40 12.99 -2.08 20.13
N GLN A 41 11.76 -1.93 19.62
CA GLN A 41 11.48 -2.06 18.20
C GLN A 41 11.96 -0.80 17.48
N GLN A 42 12.33 -0.95 16.21
CA GLN A 42 12.90 0.14 15.40
C GLN A 42 12.14 0.34 14.09
N ILE A 43 11.23 -0.57 13.75
CA ILE A 43 10.45 -0.53 12.53
C ILE A 43 8.96 -0.70 12.83
N TRP A 44 8.16 0.17 12.21
CA TRP A 44 6.72 -0.01 12.06
C TRP A 44 6.41 -0.25 10.59
N GLN A 45 6.04 -1.48 10.23
CA GLN A 45 5.61 -1.79 8.88
C GLN A 45 4.10 -1.66 8.72
N ILE A 46 3.70 -1.11 7.58
CA ILE A 46 2.32 -0.86 7.19
C ILE A 46 2.05 -1.41 5.79
N LEU A 47 0.78 -1.72 5.52
CA LEU A 47 0.27 -1.97 4.16
C LEU A 47 0.10 -0.64 3.40
N PRO A 48 -0.22 -0.66 2.09
CA PRO A 48 -0.47 0.56 1.33
C PRO A 48 -1.54 1.45 1.99
N ILE A 49 -1.33 2.76 1.95
CA ILE A 49 -2.17 3.75 2.67
C ILE A 49 -3.09 4.54 1.74
N GLY A 50 -3.32 4.03 0.53
CA GLY A 50 -4.16 4.68 -0.47
C GLY A 50 -5.66 4.56 -0.19
N PRO A 51 -6.49 5.44 -0.78
CA PRO A 51 -7.94 5.34 -0.71
C PRO A 51 -8.43 4.04 -1.36
N THR A 52 -8.98 3.13 -0.56
CA THR A 52 -9.38 1.80 -1.00
C THR A 52 -10.65 1.80 -1.86
N GLY A 53 -10.65 1.01 -2.92
CA GLY A 53 -11.83 0.74 -3.75
C GLY A 53 -12.56 -0.54 -3.34
N TYR A 54 -12.89 -1.37 -4.33
CA TYR A 54 -13.67 -2.60 -4.13
C TYR A 54 -13.01 -3.54 -3.10
N GLY A 55 -13.83 -4.08 -2.19
CA GLY A 55 -13.39 -5.02 -1.16
C GLY A 55 -12.54 -4.41 -0.04
N ASN A 56 -12.36 -3.07 -0.02
CA ASN A 56 -11.55 -2.34 0.96
C ASN A 56 -10.07 -2.79 0.99
N SER A 57 -9.58 -3.39 -0.11
CA SER A 57 -8.19 -3.84 -0.19
C SER A 57 -7.24 -2.65 -0.36
N PRO A 58 -6.21 -2.51 0.49
CA PRO A 58 -5.12 -1.54 0.31
C PRO A 58 -4.41 -1.66 -1.05
N TYR A 59 -4.43 -2.85 -1.65
CA TYR A 59 -3.77 -3.14 -2.93
C TYR A 59 -4.63 -2.75 -4.15
N LEU A 60 -5.89 -2.35 -3.92
CA LEU A 60 -6.81 -1.87 -4.95
C LEU A 60 -7.24 -0.42 -4.63
N SER A 61 -6.29 0.48 -4.71
CA SER A 61 -6.48 1.91 -4.42
C SER A 61 -6.96 2.70 -5.64
N TYR A 62 -7.79 3.72 -5.41
CA TYR A 62 -8.17 4.72 -6.42
C TYR A 62 -7.00 5.61 -6.86
N SER A 63 -5.92 5.64 -6.08
CA SER A 63 -4.70 6.37 -6.42
C SER A 63 -3.47 5.72 -5.79
N ALA A 64 -2.39 5.65 -6.56
CA ALA A 64 -1.07 5.23 -6.09
C ALA A 64 -0.36 6.29 -5.23
N LEU A 65 -0.88 7.52 -5.16
CA LEU A 65 -0.22 8.68 -4.55
C LEU A 65 -1.02 9.28 -3.39
N ALA A 66 -2.35 9.26 -3.46
CA ALA A 66 -3.22 9.82 -2.44
C ALA A 66 -3.22 8.99 -1.14
N GLY A 67 -3.53 9.63 -0.01
CA GLY A 67 -3.76 8.97 1.27
C GLY A 67 -5.24 8.62 1.51
N ASN A 68 -5.48 7.60 2.33
CA ASN A 68 -6.81 7.11 2.66
C ASN A 68 -7.56 8.11 3.58
N PRO A 69 -8.68 8.71 3.15
CA PRO A 69 -9.48 9.61 3.96
C PRO A 69 -9.93 9.01 5.30
N LEU A 70 -10.14 7.69 5.34
CA LEU A 70 -10.61 6.99 6.54
C LEU A 70 -9.56 6.93 7.65
N LEU A 71 -8.29 7.18 7.35
CA LEU A 71 -7.23 7.25 8.37
C LEU A 71 -7.15 8.63 9.05
N ILE A 72 -7.82 9.66 8.53
CA ILE A 72 -7.86 10.98 9.16
C ILE A 72 -8.57 10.87 10.51
N SER A 73 -7.96 11.39 11.57
CA SER A 73 -8.49 11.37 12.92
C SER A 73 -9.50 12.51 13.15
N PRO A 74 -10.78 12.21 13.45
CA PRO A 74 -11.75 13.25 13.80
C PRO A 74 -11.38 13.99 15.10
N ALA A 75 -10.67 13.34 16.02
CA ALA A 75 -10.19 13.99 17.24
C ALA A 75 -9.15 15.08 16.96
N VAL A 76 -8.25 14.87 15.99
CA VAL A 76 -7.29 15.89 15.58
C VAL A 76 -8.00 17.06 14.87
N LEU A 77 -9.02 16.78 14.05
CA LEU A 77 -9.83 17.85 13.45
C LEU A 77 -10.58 18.67 14.51
N GLN A 78 -11.01 18.04 15.61
CA GLN A 78 -11.60 18.75 16.75
C GLN A 78 -10.57 19.65 17.46
N GLN A 79 -9.32 19.20 17.63
CA GLN A 79 -8.25 20.02 18.21
C GLN A 79 -7.90 21.24 17.35
N GLN A 80 -8.22 21.20 16.05
CA GLN A 80 -8.07 22.31 15.10
C GLN A 80 -9.31 23.21 15.00
N ASP A 81 -10.32 23.02 15.86
CA ASP A 81 -11.62 23.71 15.80
C ASP A 81 -12.40 23.51 14.48
N LEU A 82 -12.02 22.50 13.68
CA LEU A 82 -12.70 22.13 12.44
C LEU A 82 -13.91 21.21 12.69
N LEU A 83 -13.91 20.51 13.83
CA LEU A 83 -15.06 19.79 14.37
C LEU A 83 -15.30 20.23 15.81
N THR A 84 -16.56 20.19 16.23
CA THR A 84 -16.96 20.52 17.61
C THR A 84 -17.09 19.25 18.47
N TRP A 85 -17.23 19.44 19.79
CA TRP A 85 -17.57 18.32 20.66
C TRP A 85 -18.94 17.72 20.31
N GLU A 86 -19.89 18.57 19.92
CA GLU A 86 -21.24 18.20 19.49
C GLU A 86 -21.23 17.27 18.27
N ASP A 87 -20.29 17.48 17.34
CA ASP A 87 -20.14 16.64 16.15
C ASP A 87 -19.68 15.21 16.49
N LEU A 88 -18.98 15.03 17.61
CA LEU A 88 -18.34 13.75 17.95
C LEU A 88 -19.02 13.01 19.12
N GLN A 89 -19.79 13.69 19.97
CA GLN A 89 -20.38 13.08 21.17
C GLN A 89 -21.50 12.07 20.87
N HIS A 90 -22.18 12.20 19.72
CA HIS A 90 -23.34 11.37 19.36
C HIS A 90 -23.02 10.32 18.29
N LEU A 91 -21.73 10.05 18.08
CA LEU A 91 -21.31 8.97 17.20
C LEU A 91 -21.72 7.63 17.80
N PRO A 92 -22.18 6.68 16.97
CA PRO A 92 -22.67 5.43 17.48
C PRO A 92 -21.52 4.46 17.80
N ASP A 93 -21.80 3.42 18.59
CA ASP A 93 -20.80 2.40 18.92
C ASP A 93 -20.46 1.54 17.70
N PHE A 94 -19.17 1.19 17.58
CA PHE A 94 -18.63 0.31 16.55
C PHE A 94 -18.11 -1.00 17.14
N PRO A 95 -18.03 -2.08 16.34
CA PRO A 95 -17.33 -3.30 16.75
C PRO A 95 -15.86 -3.01 17.13
N LEU A 96 -15.37 -3.65 18.18
CA LEU A 96 -13.98 -3.48 18.65
C LEU A 96 -13.00 -4.48 18.02
N ASP A 97 -13.53 -5.55 17.43
CA ASP A 97 -12.78 -6.69 16.88
C ASP A 97 -12.60 -6.62 15.36
N ARG A 98 -13.35 -5.74 14.67
CA ARG A 98 -13.31 -5.60 13.21
C ARG A 98 -13.77 -4.22 12.75
N VAL A 99 -13.32 -3.82 11.57
CA VAL A 99 -13.77 -2.60 10.90
C VAL A 99 -15.04 -2.88 10.11
N ASP A 100 -16.09 -2.09 10.39
CA ASP A 100 -17.31 -2.02 9.57
C ASP A 100 -17.16 -0.86 8.57
N PHE A 101 -16.55 -1.15 7.40
CA PHE A 101 -16.15 -0.13 6.44
C PHE A 101 -17.31 0.71 5.92
N GLU A 102 -18.45 0.10 5.62
CA GLU A 102 -19.63 0.81 5.11
C GLU A 102 -20.08 1.86 6.12
N ARG A 103 -20.28 1.45 7.38
CA ARG A 103 -20.69 2.34 8.45
C ARG A 103 -19.65 3.41 8.78
N VAL A 104 -18.36 3.06 8.70
CA VAL A 104 -17.26 4.01 8.88
C VAL A 104 -17.28 5.07 7.77
N ILE A 105 -17.49 4.70 6.51
CA ILE A 105 -17.58 5.64 5.38
C ILE A 105 -18.77 6.57 5.56
N GLU A 106 -19.95 6.04 5.88
CA GLU A 106 -21.19 6.79 6.12
C GLU A 106 -21.04 7.85 7.23
N ILE A 107 -20.18 7.60 8.21
CA ILE A 107 -19.97 8.49 9.35
C ILE A 107 -18.80 9.45 9.13
N LYS A 108 -17.64 8.96 8.67
CA LYS A 108 -16.42 9.77 8.57
C LYS A 108 -16.47 10.73 7.39
N MET A 109 -17.04 10.35 6.24
CA MET A 109 -17.07 11.23 5.07
C MET A 109 -17.89 12.52 5.31
N PRO A 110 -19.09 12.48 5.92
CA PRO A 110 -19.81 13.71 6.30
C PRO A 110 -19.05 14.58 7.32
N LEU A 111 -18.34 13.97 8.28
CA LEU A 111 -17.50 14.72 9.22
C LEU A 111 -16.36 15.44 8.51
N LEU A 112 -15.69 14.77 7.56
CA LEU A 112 -14.64 15.40 6.75
C LEU A 112 -15.18 16.57 5.92
N ARG A 113 -16.40 16.44 5.36
CA ARG A 113 -17.02 17.52 4.59
C ARG A 113 -17.37 18.71 5.49
N LYS A 114 -17.96 18.46 6.66
CA LYS A 114 -18.18 19.49 7.68
C LYS A 114 -16.87 20.19 8.09
N ALA A 115 -15.79 19.44 8.28
CA ALA A 115 -14.47 20.01 8.60
C ALA A 115 -13.92 20.88 7.46
N SER A 116 -14.14 20.48 6.21
CA SER A 116 -13.77 21.26 5.02
C SER A 116 -14.54 22.56 4.92
N ASP A 117 -15.86 22.52 5.15
CA ASP A 117 -16.72 23.71 5.15
C ASP A 117 -16.29 24.67 6.27
N ARG A 118 -16.06 24.12 7.47
CA ARG A 118 -15.59 24.89 8.62
C ARG A 118 -14.24 25.54 8.37
N PHE A 119 -13.30 24.82 7.76
CA PHE A 119 -11.99 25.35 7.38
C PHE A 119 -12.14 26.58 6.47
N GLN A 120 -13.04 26.55 5.49
CA GLN A 120 -13.25 27.69 4.60
C GLN A 120 -13.76 28.94 5.34
N GLU A 121 -14.61 28.75 6.35
CA GLU A 121 -15.16 29.81 7.19
C GLU A 121 -14.14 30.43 8.14
N ILE A 122 -13.38 29.59 8.88
CA ILE A 122 -12.59 30.05 10.03
C ILE A 122 -11.08 30.12 9.76
N ALA A 123 -10.57 29.47 8.71
CA ALA A 123 -9.13 29.43 8.48
C ALA A 123 -8.58 30.84 8.26
N SER A 124 -7.51 31.12 9.00
CA SER A 124 -6.70 32.33 8.86
C SER A 124 -6.04 32.39 7.47
N ASP A 125 -5.57 33.58 7.09
CA ASP A 125 -4.83 33.77 5.83
C ASP A 125 -3.56 32.91 5.78
N GLU A 126 -2.93 32.65 6.94
CA GLU A 126 -1.77 31.77 7.05
C GLU A 126 -2.14 30.31 6.74
N GLU A 127 -3.23 29.80 7.31
CA GLU A 127 -3.70 28.43 7.07
C GLU A 127 -4.16 28.23 5.63
N LYS A 128 -4.87 29.21 5.06
CA LYS A 128 -5.22 29.23 3.64
C LYS A 128 -3.97 29.25 2.76
N GLY A 129 -2.94 29.98 3.15
CA GLY A 129 -1.63 30.00 2.49
C GLY A 129 -0.91 28.64 2.52
N LYS A 130 -0.96 27.93 3.66
CA LYS A 130 -0.41 26.57 3.80
C LYS A 130 -1.17 25.56 2.92
N PHE A 131 -2.50 25.62 2.93
CA PHE A 131 -3.34 24.78 2.07
C PHE A 131 -3.07 25.02 0.57
N GLN A 132 -2.97 26.29 0.15
CA GLN A 132 -2.64 26.61 -1.25
C GLN A 132 -1.22 26.14 -1.61
N SER A 133 -0.27 26.26 -0.70
CA SER A 133 1.10 25.78 -0.91
C SER A 133 1.15 24.26 -1.07
N PHE A 134 0.39 23.52 -0.26
CA PHE A 134 0.19 22.08 -0.43
C PHE A 134 -0.40 21.75 -1.80
N CYS A 135 -1.50 22.42 -2.18
CA CYS A 135 -2.13 22.23 -3.47
C CYS A 135 -1.16 22.49 -4.64
N ASN A 136 -0.35 23.53 -4.56
CA ASN A 136 0.64 23.87 -5.59
C ASN A 136 1.78 22.84 -5.66
N ARG A 137 2.29 22.39 -4.50
CA ARG A 137 3.38 21.41 -4.41
C ARG A 137 2.98 20.05 -5.01
N HIS A 138 1.74 19.64 -4.82
CA HIS A 138 1.24 18.33 -5.24
C HIS A 138 0.32 18.41 -6.47
N ASN A 139 0.31 19.54 -7.19
CA ASN A 139 -0.62 19.79 -8.30
C ASN A 139 -0.50 18.76 -9.44
N ASP A 140 0.66 18.14 -9.60
CA ASP A 140 0.96 17.14 -10.63
C ASP A 140 0.07 15.89 -10.55
N TRP A 141 -0.44 15.55 -9.36
CA TRP A 141 -1.38 14.44 -9.18
C TRP A 141 -2.67 14.84 -8.46
N LEU A 142 -2.61 15.81 -7.55
CA LEU A 142 -3.73 16.16 -6.67
C LEU A 142 -4.92 16.71 -7.47
N SER A 143 -4.65 17.48 -8.52
CA SER A 143 -5.71 18.05 -9.36
C SER A 143 -6.45 16.96 -10.15
N ASP A 144 -5.72 15.96 -10.68
CA ASP A 144 -6.34 14.81 -11.35
C ASP A 144 -7.08 13.91 -10.35
N TYR A 145 -6.52 13.69 -9.17
CA TYR A 145 -7.15 12.89 -8.11
C TYR A 145 -8.46 13.53 -7.63
N ALA A 146 -8.44 14.83 -7.33
CA ALA A 146 -9.63 15.54 -6.88
C ALA A 146 -10.73 15.50 -7.94
N LEU A 147 -10.39 15.74 -9.22
CA LEU A 147 -11.36 15.66 -10.32
C LEU A 147 -11.89 14.23 -10.50
N PHE A 148 -11.02 13.22 -10.46
CA PHE A 148 -11.42 11.81 -10.57
C PHE A 148 -12.42 11.41 -9.49
N MET A 149 -12.12 11.74 -8.22
CA MET A 149 -13.00 11.40 -7.10
C MET A 149 -14.34 12.15 -7.18
N SER A 150 -14.33 13.45 -7.53
CA SER A 150 -15.58 14.21 -7.69
C SER A 150 -16.43 13.70 -8.85
N LEU A 151 -15.81 13.34 -9.98
CA LEU A 151 -16.53 12.70 -11.10
C LEU A 151 -17.10 11.36 -10.67
N LYS A 152 -16.32 10.55 -9.94
CA LYS A 152 -16.76 9.27 -9.44
C LYS A 152 -18.00 9.40 -8.54
N GLU A 153 -18.01 10.36 -7.63
CA GLU A 153 -19.18 10.67 -6.79
C GLU A 153 -20.37 11.15 -7.63
N ALA A 154 -20.15 12.07 -8.57
CA ALA A 154 -21.18 12.60 -9.47
C ALA A 154 -21.79 11.53 -10.39
N HIS A 155 -21.08 10.43 -10.63
CA HIS A 155 -21.50 9.29 -11.44
C HIS A 155 -21.79 8.04 -10.59
N HIS A 156 -22.21 8.20 -9.33
CA HIS A 156 -22.67 7.12 -8.46
C HIS A 156 -21.67 5.95 -8.32
N SER A 157 -20.38 6.29 -8.21
CA SER A 157 -19.28 5.35 -8.04
C SER A 157 -19.02 4.41 -9.22
N SER A 158 -19.59 4.67 -10.40
CA SER A 158 -19.23 3.96 -11.64
C SER A 158 -17.74 4.09 -11.96
N SER A 159 -17.18 3.07 -12.63
CA SER A 159 -15.79 3.07 -13.08
C SER A 159 -15.57 4.11 -14.19
N TRP A 160 -14.36 4.66 -14.29
CA TRP A 160 -14.09 5.76 -15.22
C TRP A 160 -14.35 5.43 -16.69
N ASN A 161 -14.16 4.17 -17.09
CA ASN A 161 -14.38 3.69 -18.45
C ASN A 161 -15.88 3.58 -18.80
N GLN A 162 -16.77 3.70 -17.81
CA GLN A 162 -18.23 3.71 -18.00
C GLN A 162 -18.81 5.13 -18.03
N TRP A 163 -18.00 6.16 -17.79
CA TRP A 163 -18.43 7.55 -17.90
C TRP A 163 -18.70 7.93 -19.37
N ALA A 164 -19.31 9.09 -19.57
CA ALA A 164 -19.48 9.64 -20.91
C ALA A 164 -18.13 9.73 -21.64
N ALA A 165 -18.13 9.48 -22.96
CA ALA A 165 -16.90 9.28 -23.73
C ALA A 165 -15.94 10.47 -23.69
N ASP A 166 -16.46 11.69 -23.60
CA ASP A 166 -15.69 12.92 -23.45
C ASP A 166 -14.97 13.01 -22.10
N ILE A 167 -15.60 12.52 -21.02
CA ILE A 167 -15.02 12.46 -19.67
C ILE A 167 -14.01 11.31 -19.57
N SER A 168 -14.39 10.11 -20.01
CA SER A 168 -13.53 8.91 -20.00
C SER A 168 -12.26 9.12 -20.83
N ALA A 169 -12.37 9.78 -21.98
CA ALA A 169 -11.23 10.16 -22.82
C ALA A 169 -10.53 11.47 -22.41
N ARG A 170 -10.96 12.11 -21.31
CA ARG A 170 -10.39 13.35 -20.77
C ARG A 170 -10.28 14.47 -21.82
N GLN A 171 -11.34 14.68 -22.59
CA GLN A 171 -11.39 15.77 -23.56
C GLN A 171 -11.23 17.11 -22.83
N PRO A 172 -10.31 17.99 -23.27
CA PRO A 172 -9.96 19.20 -22.50
C PRO A 172 -11.16 20.08 -22.14
N GLN A 173 -12.12 20.23 -23.05
CA GLN A 173 -13.33 21.02 -22.80
C GLN A 173 -14.19 20.40 -21.69
N ALA A 174 -14.43 19.08 -21.73
CA ALA A 174 -15.19 18.38 -20.70
C ALA A 174 -14.50 18.50 -19.33
N MET A 175 -13.17 18.42 -19.27
CA MET A 175 -12.43 18.59 -18.01
C MET A 175 -12.61 19.99 -17.41
N VAL A 176 -12.60 21.04 -18.23
CA VAL A 176 -12.84 22.43 -17.77
C VAL A 176 -14.28 22.60 -17.27
N GLU A 177 -15.26 22.11 -18.02
CA GLU A 177 -16.68 22.21 -17.67
C GLU A 177 -17.00 21.47 -16.36
N TRP A 178 -16.50 20.24 -16.22
CA TRP A 178 -16.70 19.45 -15.00
C TRP A 178 -15.93 19.99 -13.80
N ALA A 179 -14.70 20.47 -13.98
CA ALA A 179 -13.97 21.13 -12.90
C ALA A 179 -14.68 22.38 -12.39
N ALA A 180 -15.32 23.17 -13.28
CA ALA A 180 -16.12 24.31 -12.88
C ALA A 180 -17.41 23.89 -12.16
N LYS A 181 -18.08 22.84 -12.64
CA LYS A 181 -19.32 22.31 -12.07
C LYS A 181 -19.11 21.69 -10.68
N LEU A 182 -17.95 21.09 -10.44
CA LEU A 182 -17.62 20.34 -9.22
C LEU A 182 -16.63 21.09 -8.33
N ALA A 183 -16.53 22.42 -8.45
CA ALA A 183 -15.49 23.20 -7.77
C ALA A 183 -15.44 22.98 -6.24
N ASP A 184 -16.59 22.89 -5.58
CA ASP A 184 -16.69 22.64 -4.14
C ASP A 184 -16.21 21.22 -3.77
N ASP A 185 -16.54 20.21 -4.59
CA ASP A 185 -16.10 18.83 -4.38
C ASP A 185 -14.60 18.67 -4.65
N LEU A 186 -14.06 19.39 -5.65
CA LEU A 186 -12.63 19.45 -5.91
C LEU A 186 -11.89 20.03 -4.71
N LEU A 187 -12.41 21.11 -4.12
CA LEU A 187 -11.84 21.71 -2.92
C LEU A 187 -11.90 20.73 -1.74
N PHE A 188 -13.03 20.04 -1.55
CA PHE A 188 -13.19 19.02 -0.51
C PHE A 188 -12.12 17.92 -0.60
N HIS A 189 -11.94 17.28 -1.77
CA HIS A 189 -10.93 16.23 -1.89
C HIS A 189 -9.50 16.76 -1.71
N LYS A 190 -9.22 17.99 -2.16
CA LYS A 190 -7.93 18.65 -1.90
C LYS A 190 -7.71 18.87 -0.41
N PHE A 191 -8.72 19.35 0.31
CA PHE A 191 -8.69 19.54 1.76
C PHE A 191 -8.48 18.22 2.50
N VAL A 192 -9.16 17.15 2.10
CA VAL A 192 -9.00 15.82 2.68
C VAL A 192 -7.55 15.34 2.55
N GLN A 193 -6.95 15.47 1.36
CA GLN A 193 -5.53 15.11 1.18
C GLN A 193 -4.60 16.02 2.00
N TYR A 194 -4.88 17.32 2.07
CA TYR A 194 -4.12 18.23 2.93
C TYR A 194 -4.13 17.79 4.40
N GLN A 195 -5.31 17.41 4.93
CA GLN A 195 -5.44 16.93 6.30
C GLN A 195 -4.78 15.56 6.52
N PHE A 196 -4.89 14.66 5.55
CA PHE A 196 -4.18 13.38 5.61
C PHE A 196 -2.67 13.60 5.70
N PHE A 197 -2.10 14.41 4.81
CA PHE A 197 -0.67 14.72 4.81
C PHE A 197 -0.24 15.40 6.11
N TYR A 198 -1.02 16.37 6.59
CA TYR A 198 -0.73 17.04 7.86
C TYR A 198 -0.62 16.04 9.02
N GLN A 199 -1.62 15.17 9.19
CA GLN A 199 -1.61 14.19 10.29
C GLN A 199 -0.52 13.12 10.11
N TRP A 200 -0.33 12.64 8.88
CA TRP A 200 0.68 11.63 8.58
C TRP A 200 2.10 12.14 8.78
N GLN A 201 2.42 13.36 8.32
CA GLN A 201 3.76 13.92 8.48
C GLN A 201 4.10 14.16 9.95
N ASN A 202 3.13 14.61 10.76
CA ASN A 202 3.32 14.74 12.20
C ASN A 202 3.60 13.39 12.88
N LEU A 203 2.86 12.34 12.51
CA LEU A 203 3.07 10.99 13.04
C LEU A 203 4.42 10.41 12.60
N LYS A 204 4.80 10.56 11.33
CA LYS A 204 6.09 10.12 10.80
C LYS A 204 7.24 10.85 11.50
N GLN A 205 7.13 12.17 11.66
CA GLN A 205 8.12 12.95 12.40
C GLN A 205 8.27 12.44 13.83
N TYR A 206 7.15 12.22 14.54
CA TYR A 206 7.17 11.68 15.89
C TYR A 206 7.81 10.30 15.96
N ALA A 207 7.44 9.38 15.06
CA ALA A 207 8.04 8.05 14.96
C ALA A 207 9.55 8.14 14.77
N ASN A 208 10.01 8.96 13.83
CA ASN A 208 11.43 9.15 13.56
C ASN A 208 12.19 9.79 14.74
N GLU A 209 11.59 10.72 15.47
CA GLU A 209 12.14 11.30 16.70
C GLU A 209 12.29 10.25 17.82
N GLN A 210 11.41 9.25 17.87
CA GLN A 210 11.50 8.09 18.76
C GLN A 210 12.43 6.99 18.23
N GLY A 211 13.10 7.20 17.09
CA GLY A 211 13.97 6.20 16.47
C GLY A 211 13.23 5.06 15.75
N ILE A 212 11.93 5.21 15.50
CA ILE A 212 11.09 4.26 14.76
C ILE A 212 10.99 4.68 13.30
N LYS A 213 11.44 3.82 12.40
CA LYS A 213 11.27 4.01 10.95
C LYS A 213 9.94 3.43 10.48
N LEU A 214 9.24 4.16 9.62
CA LEU A 214 8.07 3.64 8.92
C LEU A 214 8.51 2.84 7.69
N PHE A 215 7.96 1.64 7.55
CA PHE A 215 8.19 0.73 6.44
C PHE A 215 6.88 0.52 5.67
N GLY A 216 6.77 1.17 4.51
CA GLY A 216 5.59 1.10 3.64
C GLY A 216 5.68 0.05 2.55
N ASP A 217 4.70 0.10 1.66
CA ASP A 217 4.48 -0.91 0.63
C ASP A 217 3.97 -0.27 -0.66
N ILE A 218 4.49 -0.74 -1.80
CA ILE A 218 4.07 -0.38 -3.14
C ILE A 218 3.63 -1.66 -3.86
N PRO A 219 2.32 -1.83 -4.11
CA PRO A 219 1.81 -2.81 -5.05
C PRO A 219 2.45 -2.57 -6.42
N ILE A 220 2.99 -3.58 -7.10
CA ILE A 220 3.59 -3.32 -8.43
C ILE A 220 2.55 -2.71 -9.38
N TYR A 221 1.34 -3.26 -9.43
CA TYR A 221 0.26 -2.77 -10.27
C TYR A 221 -0.65 -1.78 -9.54
N VAL A 222 -1.44 -1.03 -10.32
CA VAL A 222 -2.51 -0.15 -9.82
C VAL A 222 -3.87 -0.74 -10.19
N ALA A 223 -4.94 -0.34 -9.50
CA ALA A 223 -6.29 -0.75 -9.88
C ALA A 223 -6.67 -0.17 -11.26
N HIS A 224 -7.45 -0.91 -12.05
CA HIS A 224 -7.96 -0.39 -13.33
C HIS A 224 -8.80 0.86 -13.12
N ASP A 225 -9.74 0.80 -12.17
CA ASP A 225 -10.56 1.94 -11.80
C ASP A 225 -9.81 2.85 -10.82
N SER A 226 -8.84 3.60 -11.34
CA SER A 226 -8.00 4.54 -10.58
C SER A 226 -7.71 5.80 -11.39
N VAL A 227 -7.37 6.88 -10.68
CA VAL A 227 -6.88 8.10 -11.32
C VAL A 227 -5.60 7.83 -12.12
N ASP A 228 -4.77 6.89 -11.67
CA ASP A 228 -3.50 6.57 -12.32
C ASP A 228 -3.71 6.06 -13.74
N VAL A 229 -4.69 5.16 -13.92
CA VAL A 229 -5.03 4.59 -15.22
C VAL A 229 -5.80 5.61 -16.06
N TRP A 230 -6.78 6.30 -15.48
CA TRP A 230 -7.59 7.29 -16.19
C TRP A 230 -6.76 8.47 -16.71
N ALA A 231 -5.85 9.02 -15.90
CA ALA A 231 -5.02 10.17 -16.26
C ALA A 231 -3.81 9.81 -17.13
N HIS A 232 -3.38 8.54 -17.14
CA HIS A 232 -2.17 8.09 -17.84
C HIS A 232 -2.39 6.84 -18.71
N ARG A 233 -3.52 6.75 -19.40
CA ARG A 233 -3.91 5.60 -20.24
C ARG A 233 -2.79 5.03 -21.13
N GLN A 234 -1.90 5.87 -21.64
CA GLN A 234 -0.80 5.49 -22.53
C GLN A 234 0.26 4.58 -21.89
N ILE A 235 0.44 4.61 -20.56
CA ILE A 235 1.43 3.77 -19.87
C ILE A 235 0.88 2.39 -19.48
N PHE A 236 -0.35 2.06 -19.90
CA PHE A 236 -1.04 0.80 -19.61
C PHE A 236 -1.44 0.10 -20.92
N GLN A 237 -1.57 -1.22 -20.87
CA GLN A 237 -2.10 -2.01 -21.99
C GLN A 237 -3.63 -1.96 -21.97
N LEU A 238 -4.19 -0.92 -22.60
CA LEU A 238 -5.62 -0.68 -22.67
C LEU A 238 -6.11 -0.69 -24.13
N ASP A 239 -7.39 -1.01 -24.29
CA ASP A 239 -8.11 -0.74 -25.53
C ASP A 239 -8.35 0.79 -25.63
N PRO A 240 -7.98 1.42 -26.75
CA PRO A 240 -8.08 2.87 -26.89
C PRO A 240 -9.52 3.39 -26.95
N ASP A 241 -10.47 2.56 -27.40
CA ASP A 241 -11.86 2.95 -27.57
C ASP A 241 -12.69 2.69 -26.30
N THR A 242 -12.52 1.52 -25.69
CA THR A 242 -13.31 1.12 -24.51
C THR A 242 -12.63 1.49 -23.18
N GLY A 243 -11.30 1.63 -23.18
CA GLY A 243 -10.53 1.80 -21.94
C GLY A 243 -10.35 0.53 -21.11
N GLU A 244 -10.87 -0.62 -21.57
CA GLU A 244 -10.67 -1.92 -20.93
C GLU A 244 -9.21 -2.36 -21.00
N ALA A 245 -8.74 -3.08 -19.98
CA ALA A 245 -7.40 -3.67 -20.01
C ALA A 245 -7.35 -4.76 -21.08
N THR A 246 -6.42 -4.69 -22.04
CA THR A 246 -6.22 -5.75 -23.06
C THR A 246 -5.42 -6.92 -22.50
N LEU A 247 -4.52 -6.63 -21.57
CA LEU A 247 -3.73 -7.58 -20.80
C LEU A 247 -3.87 -7.28 -19.31
N ILE A 248 -4.18 -8.32 -18.54
CA ILE A 248 -4.35 -8.25 -17.09
C ILE A 248 -3.25 -9.03 -16.36
N ALA A 249 -2.92 -8.55 -15.18
CA ALA A 249 -1.90 -9.12 -14.32
C ALA A 249 -2.37 -10.40 -13.63
N GLY A 250 -1.40 -11.26 -13.33
CA GLY A 250 -1.59 -12.45 -12.53
C GLY A 250 -0.27 -13.17 -12.29
N VAL A 251 -0.37 -14.41 -11.83
CA VAL A 251 0.74 -15.36 -11.76
C VAL A 251 0.30 -16.69 -12.38
N PRO A 252 1.21 -17.41 -13.06
CA PRO A 252 0.89 -18.69 -13.65
C PRO A 252 0.53 -19.73 -12.57
N PRO A 253 -0.07 -20.87 -12.98
CA PRO A 253 -0.14 -22.03 -12.12
C PRO A 253 1.21 -22.41 -11.53
N ASP A 254 1.20 -22.78 -10.25
CA ASP A 254 2.35 -23.30 -9.54
C ASP A 254 1.93 -24.45 -8.62
N TYR A 255 2.85 -24.92 -7.79
CA TYR A 255 2.59 -26.04 -6.87
C TYR A 255 1.63 -25.67 -5.71
N PHE A 256 1.32 -24.38 -5.52
CA PHE A 256 0.33 -23.91 -4.56
C PHE A 256 -1.04 -23.63 -5.19
N SER A 257 -1.11 -23.33 -6.50
CA SER A 257 -2.35 -23.04 -7.23
C SER A 257 -2.38 -23.66 -8.63
N GLU A 258 -3.29 -24.61 -8.84
CA GLU A 258 -3.50 -25.29 -10.13
C GLU A 258 -3.93 -24.34 -11.27
N THR A 259 -4.58 -23.22 -10.94
CA THR A 259 -5.08 -22.25 -11.91
C THR A 259 -4.26 -20.96 -11.98
N GLY A 260 -3.22 -20.85 -11.15
CA GLY A 260 -2.54 -19.58 -10.89
C GLY A 260 -3.47 -18.59 -10.19
N GLN A 261 -3.16 -17.31 -10.28
CA GLN A 261 -3.99 -16.24 -9.72
C GLN A 261 -4.18 -15.15 -10.76
N LEU A 262 -5.43 -14.74 -10.98
CA LEU A 262 -5.78 -13.67 -11.90
C LEU A 262 -6.18 -12.44 -11.07
N TRP A 263 -5.36 -11.39 -11.10
CA TRP A 263 -5.55 -10.23 -10.22
C TRP A 263 -6.41 -9.13 -10.85
N GLY A 264 -6.46 -9.09 -12.19
CA GLY A 264 -7.32 -8.17 -12.94
C GLY A 264 -6.77 -6.74 -13.12
N ASN A 265 -5.61 -6.42 -12.53
CA ASN A 265 -4.96 -5.12 -12.77
C ASN A 265 -4.48 -5.00 -14.22
N PRO A 266 -4.54 -3.81 -14.85
CA PRO A 266 -3.92 -3.59 -16.15
C PRO A 266 -2.40 -3.69 -16.03
N VAL A 267 -1.76 -4.40 -16.96
CA VAL A 267 -0.29 -4.42 -17.02
C VAL A 267 0.26 -3.15 -17.66
N TYR A 268 1.48 -2.77 -17.28
CA TYR A 268 2.15 -1.60 -17.85
C TYR A 268 2.54 -1.79 -19.31
N ASN A 269 2.42 -0.71 -20.07
CA ASN A 269 3.17 -0.54 -21.31
C ASN A 269 4.59 -0.04 -20.98
N TRP A 270 5.48 -0.98 -20.67
CA TRP A 270 6.87 -0.68 -20.31
C TRP A 270 7.65 0.07 -21.39
N GLN A 271 7.27 -0.04 -22.66
CA GLN A 271 7.91 0.71 -23.74
C GLN A 271 7.59 2.21 -23.63
N GLU A 272 6.35 2.58 -23.31
CA GLU A 272 5.94 3.98 -23.09
C GLU A 272 6.54 4.55 -21.80
N LEU A 273 6.63 3.72 -20.75
CA LEU A 273 7.35 4.10 -19.53
C LEU A 273 8.83 4.38 -19.84
N GLU A 274 9.50 3.53 -20.61
CA GLU A 274 10.91 3.74 -20.97
C GLU A 274 11.12 5.01 -21.82
N LYS A 275 10.23 5.27 -22.80
CA LYS A 275 10.27 6.51 -23.62
C LYS A 275 10.19 7.79 -22.78
N THR A 276 9.54 7.71 -21.63
CA THR A 276 9.38 8.83 -20.70
C THR A 276 10.39 8.80 -19.56
N ASP A 277 11.48 8.02 -19.68
CA ASP A 277 12.50 7.84 -18.63
C ASP A 277 11.91 7.39 -17.29
N PHE A 278 10.82 6.61 -17.32
CA PHE A 278 10.11 6.07 -16.16
C PHE A 278 9.54 7.14 -15.20
N LYS A 279 9.30 8.37 -15.69
CA LYS A 279 8.84 9.51 -14.87
C LYS A 279 7.69 9.20 -13.93
N TRP A 280 6.66 8.49 -14.40
CA TRP A 280 5.51 8.14 -13.57
C TRP A 280 5.90 7.26 -12.37
N TRP A 281 6.72 6.24 -12.61
CA TRP A 281 7.21 5.35 -11.55
C TRP A 281 8.17 6.06 -10.59
N ILE A 282 9.06 6.91 -11.10
CA ILE A 282 9.95 7.73 -10.26
C ILE A 282 9.12 8.61 -9.33
N ARG A 283 8.12 9.31 -9.87
CA ARG A 283 7.23 10.16 -9.06
C ARG A 283 6.45 9.36 -8.01
N ARG A 284 6.01 8.14 -8.35
CA ARG A 284 5.37 7.22 -7.41
C ARG A 284 6.26 6.87 -6.24
N VAL A 285 7.51 6.48 -6.50
CA VAL A 285 8.47 6.17 -5.43
C VAL A 285 8.78 7.43 -4.60
N GLU A 286 8.99 8.58 -5.24
CA GLU A 286 9.20 9.85 -4.54
C GLU A 286 8.05 10.16 -3.57
N ALA A 287 6.80 10.08 -4.04
CA ALA A 287 5.62 10.35 -3.22
C ALA A 287 5.51 9.39 -2.03
N ILE A 288 5.77 8.09 -2.24
CA ILE A 288 5.70 7.12 -1.15
C ILE A 288 6.78 7.37 -0.10
N LEU A 289 7.98 7.78 -0.50
CA LEU A 289 9.04 8.18 0.43
C LEU A 289 8.73 9.47 1.21
N GLU A 290 7.74 10.27 0.79
CA GLU A 290 7.20 11.33 1.65
C GLU A 290 6.49 10.71 2.87
N TYR A 291 5.82 9.57 2.72
CA TYR A 291 5.10 8.89 3.81
C TYR A 291 5.97 7.98 4.67
N VAL A 292 6.94 7.27 4.09
CA VAL A 292 7.70 6.23 4.79
C VAL A 292 9.21 6.42 4.64
N ASP A 293 9.99 5.67 5.42
CA ASP A 293 11.46 5.72 5.40
C ASP A 293 12.05 4.53 4.63
N ILE A 294 11.30 3.43 4.56
CA ILE A 294 11.62 2.19 3.84
C ILE A 294 10.38 1.78 3.03
N VAL A 295 10.57 1.20 1.85
CA VAL A 295 9.45 0.75 1.01
C VAL A 295 9.66 -0.67 0.47
N ARG A 296 8.63 -1.50 0.60
CA ARG A 296 8.55 -2.82 -0.05
C ARG A 296 7.99 -2.59 -1.44
N ILE A 297 8.59 -3.21 -2.46
CA ILE A 297 7.92 -3.37 -3.75
C ILE A 297 7.37 -4.78 -3.79
N ASP A 298 6.05 -4.87 -3.69
CA ASP A 298 5.30 -6.10 -3.86
C ASP A 298 5.45 -6.66 -5.28
N HIS A 299 5.51 -7.98 -5.40
CA HIS A 299 5.72 -8.69 -6.64
C HIS A 299 6.92 -8.15 -7.44
N PHE A 300 8.05 -7.95 -6.76
CA PHE A 300 9.27 -7.35 -7.32
C PHE A 300 9.71 -8.05 -8.62
N ARG A 301 9.50 -9.37 -8.69
CA ARG A 301 9.83 -10.17 -9.88
C ARG A 301 9.21 -9.63 -11.17
N GLY A 302 8.05 -8.98 -11.07
CA GLY A 302 7.34 -8.30 -12.16
C GLY A 302 8.15 -7.21 -12.87
N LEU A 303 9.18 -6.68 -12.20
CA LEU A 303 10.11 -5.70 -12.76
C LEU A 303 11.22 -6.34 -13.62
N GLN A 304 11.42 -7.65 -13.53
CA GLN A 304 12.28 -8.41 -14.43
C GLN A 304 11.45 -9.03 -15.57
N ALA A 305 10.39 -9.75 -15.22
CA ALA A 305 9.41 -10.29 -16.16
C ALA A 305 8.06 -10.39 -15.47
N TYR A 306 6.95 -10.28 -16.17
CA TYR A 306 5.61 -10.37 -15.60
C TYR A 306 4.73 -11.30 -16.40
N TRP A 307 3.76 -11.91 -15.73
CA TRP A 307 2.79 -12.79 -16.35
C TRP A 307 1.59 -11.97 -16.82
N ALA A 308 1.38 -11.93 -18.13
CA ALA A 308 0.30 -11.18 -18.75
C ALA A 308 -0.74 -12.13 -19.33
N VAL A 309 -1.99 -11.97 -18.90
CA VAL A 309 -3.13 -12.80 -19.33
C VAL A 309 -4.03 -11.96 -20.25
N PRO A 310 -4.47 -12.47 -21.41
CA PRO A 310 -5.42 -11.76 -22.27
C PRO A 310 -6.74 -11.46 -21.55
N HIS A 311 -7.30 -10.29 -21.85
CA HIS A 311 -8.63 -9.93 -21.38
C HIS A 311 -9.69 -10.97 -21.78
N GLY A 312 -10.66 -11.20 -20.88
CA GLY A 312 -11.76 -12.15 -21.09
C GLY A 312 -11.48 -13.57 -20.61
N GLU A 313 -10.23 -13.91 -20.26
CA GLU A 313 -9.94 -15.15 -19.56
C GLU A 313 -10.44 -15.10 -18.11
N THR A 314 -10.87 -16.25 -17.59
CA THR A 314 -11.38 -16.39 -16.21
C THR A 314 -10.35 -16.99 -15.24
N THR A 315 -9.20 -17.42 -15.75
CA THR A 315 -8.08 -17.99 -14.98
C THR A 315 -6.75 -17.47 -15.51
N ALA A 316 -5.66 -17.65 -14.76
CA ALA A 316 -4.34 -17.20 -15.17
C ALA A 316 -3.57 -18.20 -16.05
N ILE A 317 -4.16 -19.36 -16.37
CA ILE A 317 -3.48 -20.46 -17.09
C ILE A 317 -2.94 -20.01 -18.44
N LYS A 318 -3.70 -19.21 -19.20
CA LYS A 318 -3.35 -18.81 -20.57
C LYS A 318 -2.64 -17.45 -20.63
N GLY A 319 -1.75 -17.19 -19.68
CA GLY A 319 -0.86 -16.03 -19.77
C GLY A 319 0.44 -16.32 -20.50
N THR A 320 1.28 -15.29 -20.59
CA THR A 320 2.64 -15.38 -21.13
C THR A 320 3.59 -14.51 -20.32
N TRP A 321 4.84 -14.94 -20.20
CA TRP A 321 5.91 -14.13 -19.60
C TRP A 321 6.36 -13.05 -20.56
N LEU A 322 6.26 -11.80 -20.13
CA LEU A 322 6.76 -10.62 -20.84
C LEU A 322 7.87 -9.96 -20.02
N ASN A 323 8.92 -9.47 -20.69
CA ASN A 323 10.04 -8.83 -20.00
C ASN A 323 9.70 -7.39 -19.59
N ALA A 324 10.19 -6.99 -18.42
CA ALA A 324 10.18 -5.60 -17.96
C ALA A 324 11.62 -5.05 -17.90
N PRO A 325 11.85 -3.76 -18.18
CA PRO A 325 13.17 -3.16 -18.21
C PRO A 325 13.68 -2.77 -16.81
N GLY A 326 13.56 -3.67 -15.81
CA GLY A 326 13.88 -3.41 -14.41
C GLY A 326 15.28 -2.84 -14.18
N ASP A 327 16.29 -3.33 -14.90
CA ASP A 327 17.66 -2.84 -14.79
C ASP A 327 17.78 -1.35 -15.16
N LYS A 328 17.16 -0.96 -16.28
CA LYS A 328 17.13 0.44 -16.74
C LYS A 328 16.31 1.28 -15.76
N PHE A 329 15.16 0.77 -15.33
CA PHE A 329 14.29 1.46 -14.38
C PHE A 329 15.03 1.80 -13.08
N PHE A 330 15.65 0.82 -12.43
CA PHE A 330 16.36 1.04 -11.16
C PHE A 330 17.62 1.90 -11.32
N GLN A 331 18.35 1.82 -12.44
CA GLN A 331 19.43 2.77 -12.74
C GLN A 331 18.93 4.21 -12.83
N ARG A 332 17.78 4.44 -13.45
CA ARG A 332 17.18 5.79 -13.51
C ARG A 332 16.68 6.25 -12.15
N LEU A 333 16.08 5.35 -11.38
CA LEU A 333 15.59 5.63 -10.04
C LEU A 333 16.73 5.99 -9.08
N GLU A 334 17.81 5.21 -9.04
CA GLU A 334 19.00 5.47 -8.22
C GLU A 334 19.70 6.77 -8.65
N LYS A 335 19.77 7.04 -9.96
CA LYS A 335 20.32 8.32 -10.46
C LYS A 335 19.52 9.54 -9.97
N GLN A 336 18.21 9.40 -9.83
CA GLN A 336 17.32 10.49 -9.40
C GLN A 336 17.28 10.64 -7.87
N LEU A 337 17.16 9.53 -7.14
CA LEU A 337 16.87 9.52 -5.70
C LEU A 337 18.08 9.18 -4.83
N GLY A 338 19.18 8.74 -5.42
CA GLY A 338 20.32 8.21 -4.71
C GLY A 338 20.05 6.82 -4.14
N LYS A 339 20.57 6.54 -2.93
CA LYS A 339 20.43 5.24 -2.28
C LYS A 339 18.95 4.91 -2.06
N LEU A 340 18.49 3.83 -2.68
CA LEU A 340 17.09 3.43 -2.67
C LEU A 340 16.77 2.60 -1.41
N PRO A 341 15.85 3.03 -0.54
CA PRO A 341 15.45 2.25 0.62
C PRO A 341 14.35 1.25 0.23
N ILE A 342 14.64 0.40 -0.77
CA ILE A 342 13.71 -0.59 -1.33
C ILE A 342 13.99 -2.00 -0.81
N VAL A 343 12.94 -2.69 -0.36
CA VAL A 343 12.92 -4.12 -0.05
C VAL A 343 12.20 -4.82 -1.21
N ALA A 344 12.80 -5.88 -1.73
CA ALA A 344 12.20 -6.69 -2.79
C ALA A 344 11.31 -7.77 -2.16
N GLU A 345 10.03 -7.79 -2.50
CA GLU A 345 9.21 -8.98 -2.29
C GLU A 345 9.52 -10.00 -3.37
N ASP A 346 10.26 -11.05 -2.98
CA ASP A 346 10.79 -12.09 -3.84
C ASP A 346 10.35 -13.49 -3.41
N LEU A 347 9.07 -13.63 -3.05
CA LEU A 347 8.47 -14.92 -2.71
C LEU A 347 7.97 -15.67 -3.96
N GLY A 348 7.69 -16.96 -3.80
CA GLY A 348 7.26 -17.85 -4.88
C GLY A 348 8.43 -18.40 -5.71
N VAL A 349 8.13 -18.84 -6.94
CA VAL A 349 9.15 -19.38 -7.85
C VAL A 349 9.92 -18.22 -8.51
N ILE A 350 11.11 -17.96 -7.99
CA ILE A 350 12.02 -16.90 -8.45
C ILE A 350 13.10 -17.47 -9.38
N THR A 351 13.44 -16.72 -10.43
CA THR A 351 14.47 -17.11 -11.39
C THR A 351 15.81 -16.44 -11.06
N PRO A 352 16.96 -16.99 -11.50
CA PRO A 352 18.27 -16.38 -11.27
C PRO A 352 18.37 -14.93 -11.78
N GLU A 353 17.61 -14.56 -12.82
CA GLU A 353 17.58 -13.19 -13.35
C GLU A 353 16.92 -12.20 -12.38
N VAL A 354 15.92 -12.64 -11.63
CA VAL A 354 15.27 -11.81 -10.60
C VAL A 354 16.21 -11.61 -9.42
N GLU A 355 16.89 -12.68 -8.97
CA GLU A 355 17.92 -12.59 -7.93
C GLU A 355 19.06 -11.67 -8.35
N ALA A 356 19.55 -11.81 -9.58
CA ALA A 356 20.58 -10.94 -10.13
C ALA A 356 20.14 -9.46 -10.19
N LEU A 357 18.87 -9.18 -10.50
CA LEU A 357 18.32 -7.83 -10.47
C LEU A 357 18.28 -7.27 -9.03
N ARG A 358 17.76 -8.05 -8.07
CA ARG A 358 17.73 -7.67 -6.65
C ARG A 358 19.13 -7.38 -6.11
N ASP A 359 20.06 -8.29 -6.34
CA ASP A 359 21.42 -8.23 -5.78
C ASP A 359 22.25 -7.11 -6.41
N LYS A 360 22.07 -6.83 -7.71
CA LYS A 360 22.74 -5.73 -8.40
C LYS A 360 22.49 -4.37 -7.74
N PHE A 361 21.28 -4.16 -7.22
CA PHE A 361 20.91 -2.93 -6.49
C PHE A 361 20.95 -3.11 -4.96
N SER A 362 21.45 -4.26 -4.47
CA SER A 362 21.59 -4.58 -3.05
C SER A 362 20.29 -4.47 -2.25
N PHE A 363 19.16 -4.79 -2.87
CA PHE A 363 17.87 -4.81 -2.18
C PHE A 363 17.76 -6.06 -1.29
N PRO A 364 17.34 -5.94 -0.03
CA PRO A 364 17.03 -7.12 0.77
C PRO A 364 15.83 -7.86 0.21
N GLY A 365 15.90 -9.19 0.21
CA GLY A 365 14.76 -10.07 -0.05
C GLY A 365 13.95 -10.38 1.21
N MET A 366 12.93 -11.23 1.08
CA MET A 366 12.04 -11.63 2.17
C MET A 366 12.17 -13.12 2.50
N LYS A 367 12.00 -13.45 3.79
CA LYS A 367 11.96 -14.84 4.28
C LYS A 367 10.73 -15.01 5.18
N ILE A 368 9.87 -15.96 4.87
CA ILE A 368 8.64 -16.24 5.64
C ILE A 368 8.80 -17.58 6.34
N LEU A 369 8.89 -17.57 7.67
CA LEU A 369 9.11 -18.80 8.45
C LEU A 369 7.95 -19.79 8.33
N GLN A 370 6.70 -19.33 8.14
CA GLN A 370 5.57 -20.23 7.89
C GLN A 370 5.75 -21.12 6.64
N PHE A 371 6.55 -20.70 5.67
CA PHE A 371 6.87 -21.50 4.47
C PHE A 371 8.10 -22.39 4.65
N ALA A 372 8.81 -22.29 5.78
CA ALA A 372 10.09 -22.97 5.99
C ALA A 372 9.94 -24.47 6.26
N PHE A 373 8.77 -24.90 6.73
CA PHE A 373 8.53 -26.26 7.22
C PHE A 373 7.78 -27.14 6.22
N ASP A 374 7.62 -26.66 4.99
CA ASP A 374 7.08 -27.44 3.88
C ASP A 374 8.25 -27.98 3.04
N GLY A 375 8.12 -29.21 2.55
CA GLY A 375 9.17 -29.85 1.75
C GLY A 375 10.33 -30.39 2.58
N ASP A 376 11.57 -30.16 2.13
CA ASP A 376 12.78 -30.76 2.72
C ASP A 376 13.67 -29.74 3.45
N ARG A 377 14.77 -30.24 4.02
CA ARG A 377 15.76 -29.46 4.78
C ARG A 377 16.56 -28.47 3.93
N ALA A 378 16.47 -28.52 2.60
CA ALA A 378 17.08 -27.54 1.71
C ALA A 378 16.17 -26.33 1.45
N ASN A 379 14.98 -26.28 2.05
CA ASN A 379 14.06 -25.14 1.95
C ASN A 379 14.75 -23.82 2.33
N GLY A 380 14.80 -22.88 1.39
CA GLY A 380 15.48 -21.59 1.54
C GLY A 380 14.85 -20.61 2.52
N PHE A 381 13.70 -20.95 3.12
CA PHE A 381 13.07 -20.21 4.21
C PHE A 381 13.51 -20.68 5.60
N LEU A 382 14.21 -21.81 5.73
CA LEU A 382 14.81 -22.25 6.99
C LEU A 382 16.02 -21.37 7.36
N PRO A 383 16.12 -20.83 8.59
CA PRO A 383 17.19 -19.90 8.98
C PRO A 383 18.63 -20.36 8.74
N TYR A 384 18.96 -21.64 8.87
CA TYR A 384 20.32 -22.12 8.58
C TYR A 384 20.68 -22.12 7.09
N ASN A 385 19.69 -21.98 6.19
CA ASN A 385 19.87 -21.88 4.75
C ASN A 385 20.00 -20.43 4.27
N TYR A 386 19.97 -19.43 5.16
CA TYR A 386 20.14 -18.04 4.77
C TYR A 386 21.60 -17.80 4.38
N THR A 387 21.83 -17.62 3.09
CA THR A 387 23.16 -17.42 2.49
C THR A 387 23.62 -15.96 2.56
N ASP A 388 22.70 -15.02 2.77
CA ASP A 388 22.96 -13.59 2.91
C ASP A 388 22.22 -13.03 4.15
N ARG A 389 22.82 -12.02 4.78
CA ARG A 389 22.23 -11.23 5.87
C ARG A 389 21.34 -10.09 5.36
N ASN A 390 21.37 -9.78 4.07
CA ASN A 390 20.53 -8.77 3.46
C ASN A 390 19.11 -9.32 3.17
N CYS A 391 18.36 -9.63 4.23
CA CYS A 391 16.98 -10.10 4.10
C CYS A 391 16.12 -9.62 5.27
N ILE A 392 14.80 -9.69 5.09
CA ILE A 392 13.83 -9.43 6.15
C ILE A 392 13.09 -10.71 6.46
N VAL A 393 13.14 -11.13 7.72
CA VAL A 393 12.54 -12.37 8.19
C VAL A 393 11.22 -12.08 8.90
N TYR A 394 10.15 -12.71 8.44
CA TYR A 394 8.82 -12.63 9.00
C TYR A 394 8.44 -13.98 9.58
N THR A 395 7.62 -13.97 10.63
CA THR A 395 6.87 -15.18 10.99
C THR A 395 5.87 -15.50 9.88
N GLY A 396 5.03 -14.53 9.52
CA GLY A 396 4.15 -14.50 8.35
C GLY A 396 3.87 -13.04 7.94
N THR A 397 3.29 -12.85 6.76
CA THR A 397 2.84 -11.55 6.25
C THR A 397 1.34 -11.34 6.54
N HIS A 398 0.76 -10.28 6.00
CA HIS A 398 -0.69 -10.02 6.01
C HIS A 398 -1.50 -10.97 5.12
N ASP A 399 -0.86 -11.71 4.22
CA ASP A 399 -1.52 -12.75 3.38
C ASP A 399 -1.55 -14.12 4.07
N ASN A 400 -0.86 -14.25 5.20
CA ASN A 400 -0.82 -15.48 5.98
C ASN A 400 -1.82 -15.42 7.14
N ASP A 401 -2.28 -16.59 7.58
CA ASP A 401 -2.91 -16.69 8.89
C ASP A 401 -1.89 -16.34 10.00
N THR A 402 -2.40 -15.99 11.16
CA THR A 402 -1.63 -15.93 12.40
C THR A 402 -0.84 -17.23 12.58
N THR A 403 0.35 -17.13 13.17
CA THR A 403 1.19 -18.32 13.43
C THR A 403 0.47 -19.39 14.26
N LEU A 404 -0.47 -18.98 15.13
CA LEU A 404 -1.28 -19.93 15.89
C LEU A 404 -2.30 -20.66 14.99
N GLY A 405 -3.01 -19.93 14.14
CA GLY A 405 -3.94 -20.51 13.18
C GLY A 405 -3.24 -21.45 12.19
N TRP A 406 -2.17 -20.95 11.54
CA TRP A 406 -1.29 -21.74 10.67
C TRP A 406 -0.83 -23.04 11.34
N PHE A 407 -0.33 -22.97 12.57
CA PHE A 407 0.16 -24.18 13.25
C PHE A 407 -0.99 -25.14 13.57
N ASN A 408 -2.15 -24.64 14.00
CA ASN A 408 -3.28 -25.48 14.40
C ASN A 408 -3.89 -26.25 13.23
N GLU A 409 -3.90 -25.68 12.02
CA GLU A 409 -4.45 -26.30 10.82
C GLU A 409 -3.56 -27.42 10.24
N ARG A 410 -2.27 -27.45 10.59
CA ARG A 410 -1.33 -28.49 10.13
C ARG A 410 -1.66 -29.89 10.67
N SER A 411 -1.32 -30.90 9.89
CA SER A 411 -1.41 -32.31 10.28
C SER A 411 -0.47 -32.63 11.46
N PRO A 412 -0.71 -33.71 12.22
CA PRO A 412 0.20 -34.14 13.29
C PRO A 412 1.64 -34.33 12.82
N GLU A 413 1.84 -34.90 11.63
CA GLU A 413 3.16 -35.15 11.04
C GLU A 413 3.89 -33.84 10.71
N GLU A 414 3.20 -32.88 10.11
CA GLU A 414 3.76 -31.55 9.81
C GLU A 414 4.07 -30.75 11.09
N LYS A 415 3.25 -30.90 12.14
CA LYS A 415 3.53 -30.29 13.45
C LYS A 415 4.80 -30.84 14.07
N VAL A 416 5.06 -32.15 13.95
CA VAL A 416 6.30 -32.77 14.44
C VAL A 416 7.51 -32.18 13.73
N GLN A 417 7.46 -31.94 12.42
CA GLN A 417 8.58 -31.32 11.69
C GLN A 417 8.93 -29.92 12.21
N VAL A 418 7.91 -29.11 12.52
CA VAL A 418 8.08 -27.78 13.13
C VAL A 418 8.70 -27.90 14.52
N ILE A 419 8.17 -28.79 15.37
CA ILE A 419 8.64 -28.99 16.74
C ILE A 419 10.08 -29.52 16.75
N ASP A 420 10.42 -30.47 15.88
CA ASP A 420 11.75 -31.05 15.77
C ASP A 420 12.79 -29.99 15.42
N TYR A 421 12.44 -29.05 14.53
CA TYR A 421 13.32 -27.93 14.19
C TYR A 421 13.48 -26.95 15.36
N LEU A 422 12.37 -26.59 16.01
CA LEU A 422 12.37 -25.65 17.15
C LEU A 422 12.98 -26.27 18.41
N GLY A 423 13.07 -27.60 18.49
CA GLY A 423 13.48 -28.39 19.65
C GLY A 423 12.40 -28.52 20.72
N CYS A 424 11.57 -27.49 20.94
CA CYS A 424 10.37 -27.54 21.79
C CYS A 424 9.44 -26.35 21.54
N ILE A 425 8.19 -26.46 21.99
CA ILE A 425 7.27 -25.33 22.13
C ILE A 425 7.08 -25.08 23.63
N GLY A 426 7.43 -23.88 24.09
CA GLY A 426 7.27 -23.47 25.48
C GLY A 426 5.81 -23.23 25.87
N ASN A 427 5.58 -22.93 27.15
CA ASN A 427 4.23 -22.59 27.67
C ASN A 427 3.67 -21.29 27.09
N ASP A 428 4.54 -20.46 26.50
CA ASP A 428 4.19 -19.25 25.76
C ASP A 428 3.60 -19.56 24.37
N GLY A 429 3.82 -20.77 23.84
CA GLY A 429 3.19 -21.25 22.62
C GLY A 429 4.01 -21.00 21.35
N ILE A 430 3.50 -21.54 20.23
CA ILE A 430 4.23 -21.60 18.95
C ILE A 430 4.60 -20.21 18.39
N HIS A 431 3.74 -19.22 18.59
CA HIS A 431 3.99 -17.87 18.07
C HIS A 431 5.24 -17.23 18.69
N TRP A 432 5.47 -17.39 20.00
CA TRP A 432 6.71 -16.92 20.64
C TRP A 432 7.94 -17.72 20.21
N ALA A 433 7.80 -19.03 19.99
CA ALA A 433 8.90 -19.84 19.47
C ALA A 433 9.32 -19.39 18.06
N MET A 434 8.35 -19.07 17.19
CA MET A 434 8.59 -18.55 15.84
C MET A 434 9.15 -17.13 15.85
N ILE A 435 8.69 -16.25 16.75
CA ILE A 435 9.27 -14.92 16.95
C ILE A 435 10.74 -15.03 17.37
N ARG A 436 11.06 -15.91 18.34
CA ARG A 436 12.46 -16.16 18.74
C ARG A 436 13.29 -16.71 17.59
N LEU A 437 12.72 -17.58 16.75
CA LEU A 437 13.41 -18.12 15.59
C LEU A 437 13.75 -17.00 14.58
N ALA A 438 12.81 -16.09 14.30
CA ALA A 438 13.06 -14.93 13.45
C ALA A 438 14.18 -14.04 14.03
N LEU A 439 14.07 -13.68 15.31
CA LEU A 439 15.05 -12.82 16.02
C LEU A 439 16.43 -13.48 16.19
N GLY A 440 16.49 -14.81 16.21
CA GLY A 440 17.73 -15.59 16.29
C GLY A 440 18.39 -15.86 14.93
N SER A 441 17.74 -15.52 13.83
CA SER A 441 18.28 -15.69 12.48
C SER A 441 19.41 -14.69 12.18
N VAL A 442 20.17 -14.93 11.12
CA VAL A 442 21.31 -14.09 10.70
C VAL A 442 20.90 -12.79 10.00
N GLY A 443 19.64 -12.69 9.57
CA GLY A 443 19.03 -11.51 8.96
C GLY A 443 18.72 -10.41 9.96
#